data_AF-A0A0M2XRR4-F1
#
_entry.id   AF-A0A0M2XRR4-F1
#
_cell.length_a   1.000
_cell.length_b   1.000
_cell.length_c   1.000
_cell.angle_alpha   90.00
_cell.angle_beta   90.00
_cell.angle_gamma   90.00
#
_symmetry.space_group_name_H-M   'P 1'
#
loop_
_entity.id
_entity.type
_entity.pdbx_description
1 polymer ?
#
loop_
_entity_poly.entity_id
_entity_poly.type
_entity_poly.pdbx_seq_one_letter_code
_entity_poly.pdbx_strand_id
1 'polypeptide(L)'
;MKTNYLKIGLLSIGFGLLLLGSCKEEAYEIPKAKDGLQNDIIKRSLGPNVVGATIDFAYAAAILPDQGKLTSIAVEASIAGDEGTVLENKSYYTSSTGADVGVVVGDPATVNGNSAEVKFTKDTSASTLRYSYKIPAAAKGKSVTFTFRARSSNGQEIALKTEAYAIRNMDMALDLIGKDGAACFFSVADLKWYTATEAAANPDKIDLIYLYRPLPTVTYAHSLVAPTTDASYLPSFTLPVGLTNKTKIVKAWTVRDQQLARLQYSVFVDDVDLKDKSFIDAPDFAINLKAESGLWLQTADGKYNAYVFVNSVNNTTKEMKISVKRLQVK
;
A
#
# COMPACT_ATOMS: atom_id res chain seq x y z
N MET A 1 53.52 39.69 -41.30
CA MET A 1 52.13 40.04 -40.87
C MET A 1 51.01 39.61 -41.82
N LYS A 2 51.22 39.24 -43.09
CA LYS A 2 50.09 38.97 -44.03
C LYS A 2 49.58 37.51 -44.10
N THR A 3 50.33 36.53 -43.59
CA THR A 3 50.01 35.09 -43.80
C THR A 3 49.12 34.47 -42.71
N ASN A 4 49.01 35.11 -41.54
CA ASN A 4 48.23 34.57 -40.41
C ASN A 4 46.75 34.97 -40.44
N TYR A 5 46.37 36.02 -41.16
CA TYR A 5 44.97 36.44 -41.29
C TYR A 5 44.16 35.58 -42.27
N LEU A 6 44.82 34.96 -43.25
CA LEU A 6 44.16 34.10 -44.25
C LEU A 6 43.76 32.73 -43.67
N LYS A 7 44.56 32.19 -42.74
CA LYS A 7 44.25 30.93 -42.04
C LYS A 7 43.13 31.09 -41.01
N ILE A 8 43.03 32.26 -40.38
CA ILE A 8 41.94 32.59 -39.46
C ILE A 8 40.64 32.80 -40.25
N GLY A 9 40.69 33.49 -41.39
CA GLY A 9 39.51 33.69 -42.26
C GLY A 9 38.91 32.40 -42.83
N LEU A 10 39.73 31.42 -43.24
CA LEU A 10 39.22 30.13 -43.71
C LEU A 10 38.64 29.26 -42.59
N LEU A 11 39.19 29.34 -41.37
CA LEU A 11 38.68 28.61 -40.21
C LEU A 11 37.32 29.17 -39.73
N SER A 12 37.13 30.49 -39.86
CA SER A 12 35.86 31.16 -39.53
C SER A 12 34.73 30.84 -40.53
N ILE A 13 35.06 30.62 -41.81
CA ILE A 13 34.06 30.26 -42.83
C ILE A 13 33.67 28.78 -42.73
N GLY A 14 34.60 27.89 -42.37
CA GLY A 14 34.31 26.47 -42.10
C GLY A 14 33.41 26.25 -40.89
N PHE A 15 33.54 27.08 -39.84
CA PHE A 15 32.68 27.01 -38.65
C PHE A 15 31.29 27.62 -38.88
N GLY A 16 31.14 28.56 -39.83
CA GLY A 16 29.84 29.12 -40.21
C GLY A 16 28.96 28.17 -41.03
N LEU A 17 29.57 27.26 -41.81
CA LEU A 17 28.85 26.26 -42.61
C LEU A 17 28.38 25.03 -41.79
N LEU A 18 28.98 24.78 -40.62
CA LEU A 18 28.57 23.70 -39.71
C LEU A 18 27.35 24.07 -38.84
N LEU A 19 26.97 25.34 -38.78
CA LEU A 19 25.82 25.83 -38.01
C LEU A 19 24.49 25.82 -38.79
N LEU A 20 24.52 25.50 -40.09
CA LEU A 20 23.32 25.36 -40.93
C LEU A 20 22.83 23.91 -41.06
N GLY A 21 23.56 22.96 -40.49
CA GLY A 21 23.08 21.61 -40.23
C GLY A 21 22.22 21.56 -38.97
N SER A 22 21.17 22.39 -38.90
CA SER A 22 20.11 22.19 -37.92
C SER A 22 19.59 20.76 -38.16
N CYS A 23 19.75 19.89 -37.16
CA CYS A 23 18.89 18.74 -37.00
C CYS A 23 17.47 19.26 -37.24
N LYS A 24 16.79 18.72 -38.26
CA LYS A 24 15.35 18.88 -38.36
C LYS A 24 14.83 18.32 -37.04
N GLU A 25 14.42 19.18 -36.12
CA GLU A 25 13.52 18.76 -35.07
C GLU A 25 12.32 18.19 -35.83
N GLU A 26 12.16 16.87 -35.80
CA GLU A 26 10.92 16.28 -36.29
C GLU A 26 9.83 16.95 -35.49
N ALA A 27 9.02 17.77 -36.17
CA ALA A 27 7.88 18.43 -35.55
C ALA A 27 7.11 17.35 -34.82
N TYR A 28 6.86 17.55 -33.53
CA TYR A 28 6.09 16.60 -32.73
C TYR A 28 4.75 16.35 -33.42
N GLU A 29 4.63 15.23 -34.12
CA GLU A 29 3.39 14.84 -34.75
C GLU A 29 2.48 14.35 -33.63
N ILE A 30 1.37 15.07 -33.43
CA ILE A 30 0.32 14.62 -32.53
C ILE A 30 -0.13 13.25 -33.05
N PRO A 31 0.01 12.16 -32.27
CA PRO A 31 -0.36 10.83 -32.73
C PRO A 31 -1.82 10.85 -33.19
N LYS A 32 -2.06 10.43 -34.43
CA LYS A 32 -3.43 10.34 -34.94
C LYS A 32 -4.17 9.31 -34.09
N ALA A 33 -5.27 9.74 -33.47
CA ALA A 33 -6.17 8.85 -32.75
C ALA A 33 -6.58 7.71 -33.70
N LYS A 34 -6.41 6.46 -33.25
CA LYS A 34 -6.76 5.31 -34.08
C LYS A 34 -8.27 5.30 -34.32
N ASP A 35 -8.66 4.61 -35.38
CA ASP A 35 -10.05 4.43 -35.74
C ASP A 35 -10.75 3.45 -34.78
N GLY A 36 -12.05 3.64 -34.53
CA GLY A 36 -12.87 2.76 -33.70
C GLY A 36 -12.69 2.91 -32.18
N LEU A 37 -13.45 2.11 -31.44
CA LEU A 37 -13.43 2.04 -29.98
C LEU A 37 -12.10 1.46 -29.47
N GLN A 38 -11.47 2.19 -28.56
CA GLN A 38 -10.20 1.85 -27.92
C GLN A 38 -10.35 1.88 -26.41
N ASN A 39 -9.44 1.17 -25.73
CA ASN A 39 -9.32 1.20 -24.29
C ASN A 39 -7.87 1.08 -23.83
N ASP A 40 -7.63 1.44 -22.58
CA ASP A 40 -6.37 1.22 -21.88
C ASP A 40 -6.61 1.11 -20.37
N ILE A 41 -5.65 0.53 -19.65
CA ILE A 41 -5.71 0.41 -18.20
C ILE A 41 -4.37 0.66 -17.53
N ILE A 42 -4.42 1.36 -16.41
CA ILE A 42 -3.30 1.47 -15.49
C ILE A 42 -3.69 1.03 -14.08
N LYS A 43 -2.82 0.26 -13.44
CA LYS A 43 -2.88 0.02 -11.99
C LYS A 43 -2.31 1.26 -11.27
N ARG A 44 -3.08 1.80 -10.34
CA ARG A 44 -2.75 2.99 -9.54
C ARG A 44 -2.15 2.64 -8.18
N SER A 45 -2.62 1.54 -7.57
CA SER A 45 -2.12 1.16 -6.24
C SER A 45 -0.67 0.71 -6.30
N LEU A 46 0.10 1.01 -5.24
CA LEU A 46 1.49 0.61 -5.08
C LEU A 46 1.64 -0.32 -3.87
N GLY A 47 2.73 -1.09 -3.86
CA GLY A 47 3.04 -2.03 -2.78
C GLY A 47 2.33 -3.38 -2.89
N PRO A 48 2.54 -4.25 -1.89
CA PRO A 48 1.98 -5.59 -1.88
C PRO A 48 0.46 -5.59 -1.72
N ASN A 49 -0.23 -6.49 -2.42
CA ASN A 49 -1.68 -6.65 -2.33
C ASN A 49 -2.02 -7.51 -1.10
N VAL A 50 -2.59 -6.89 -0.06
CA VAL A 50 -2.93 -7.55 1.21
C VAL A 50 -4.43 -7.58 1.41
N VAL A 51 -4.97 -8.64 2.01
CA VAL A 51 -6.39 -8.73 2.38
C VAL A 51 -6.82 -7.48 3.16
N GLY A 52 -7.99 -6.94 2.82
CA GLY A 52 -8.52 -5.71 3.41
C GLY A 52 -7.94 -4.42 2.82
N ALA A 53 -6.89 -4.45 2.01
CA ALA A 53 -6.47 -3.30 1.21
C ALA A 53 -7.22 -3.23 -0.13
N THR A 54 -6.94 -2.20 -0.93
CA THR A 54 -7.52 -2.03 -2.28
C THR A 54 -6.48 -2.22 -3.38
N ILE A 55 -6.94 -2.81 -4.50
CA ILE A 55 -6.23 -2.71 -5.79
C ILE A 55 -6.97 -1.68 -6.63
N ASP A 56 -6.31 -0.57 -6.93
CA ASP A 56 -6.92 0.57 -7.60
C ASP A 56 -6.48 0.62 -9.06
N PHE A 57 -7.43 0.86 -9.95
CA PHE A 57 -7.23 0.97 -11.39
C PHE A 57 -7.84 2.26 -11.93
N ALA A 58 -7.25 2.79 -13.00
CA ALA A 58 -7.92 3.72 -13.90
C ALA A 58 -8.05 3.04 -15.27
N TYR A 59 -9.29 2.88 -15.72
CA TYR A 59 -9.61 2.31 -17.02
C TYR A 59 -10.16 3.39 -17.94
N ALA A 60 -9.47 3.60 -19.06
CA ALA A 60 -9.82 4.58 -20.06
C ALA A 60 -10.46 3.88 -21.27
N ALA A 61 -11.49 4.50 -21.82
CA ALA A 61 -12.07 4.11 -23.11
C ALA A 61 -12.36 5.35 -23.94
N ALA A 62 -12.17 5.25 -25.25
CA ALA A 62 -12.42 6.34 -26.18
C ALA A 62 -12.84 5.83 -27.55
N ILE A 63 -13.69 6.61 -28.21
CA ILE A 63 -14.10 6.45 -29.60
C ILE A 63 -14.07 7.82 -30.27
N LEU A 64 -13.83 7.90 -31.58
CA LEU A 64 -13.88 9.18 -32.27
C LEU A 64 -15.30 9.80 -32.16
N PRO A 65 -15.43 11.13 -31.93
CA PRO A 65 -16.73 11.75 -31.68
C PRO A 65 -17.78 11.58 -32.78
N ASP A 66 -17.34 11.47 -34.03
CA ASP A 66 -18.15 11.24 -35.22
C ASP A 66 -18.55 9.76 -35.41
N GLN A 67 -17.89 8.83 -34.70
CA GLN A 67 -18.16 7.39 -34.78
C GLN A 67 -19.10 6.87 -33.70
N GLY A 68 -19.19 7.57 -32.55
CA GLY A 68 -20.13 7.19 -31.50
C GLY A 68 -19.90 7.86 -30.15
N LYS A 69 -20.62 7.34 -29.16
CA LYS A 69 -20.54 7.69 -27.74
C LYS A 69 -20.37 6.42 -26.91
N LEU A 70 -19.73 6.52 -25.76
CA LEU A 70 -19.62 5.42 -24.80
C LEU A 70 -20.99 5.16 -24.17
N THR A 71 -21.38 3.89 -24.05
CA THR A 71 -22.67 3.48 -23.48
C THR A 71 -22.52 2.74 -22.16
N SER A 72 -21.47 1.94 -21.98
CA SER A 72 -21.13 1.38 -20.67
C SER A 72 -19.65 1.08 -20.52
N ILE A 73 -19.21 1.06 -19.25
CA ILE A 73 -17.94 0.47 -18.83
C ILE A 73 -18.23 -0.54 -17.73
N ALA A 74 -17.65 -1.73 -17.86
CA ALA A 74 -17.79 -2.80 -16.89
C ALA A 74 -16.43 -3.39 -16.50
N VAL A 75 -16.38 -3.98 -15.32
CA VAL A 75 -15.24 -4.74 -14.82
C VAL A 75 -15.71 -6.04 -14.22
N GLU A 76 -14.94 -7.10 -14.45
CA GLU A 76 -15.17 -8.42 -13.89
C GLU A 76 -13.86 -8.93 -13.26
N ALA A 77 -13.87 -9.19 -11.96
CA ALA A 77 -12.76 -9.79 -11.24
C ALA A 77 -12.85 -11.32 -11.27
N SER A 78 -11.72 -12.02 -11.24
CA SER A 78 -11.71 -13.50 -11.16
C SER A 78 -12.14 -14.04 -9.79
N ILE A 79 -12.10 -13.20 -8.76
CA ILE A 79 -12.60 -13.49 -7.41
C ILE A 79 -13.44 -12.29 -6.98
N ALA A 80 -14.66 -12.52 -6.51
CA ALA A 80 -15.53 -11.45 -6.03
C ALA A 80 -14.84 -10.64 -4.92
N GLY A 81 -14.91 -9.32 -5.00
CA GLY A 81 -14.32 -8.43 -4.00
C GLY A 81 -15.15 -8.37 -2.72
N ASP A 82 -14.55 -7.89 -1.64
CA ASP A 82 -15.25 -7.63 -0.38
C ASP A 82 -16.10 -6.34 -0.45
N GLU A 83 -16.90 -6.11 0.59
CA GLU A 83 -17.64 -4.87 0.79
C GLU A 83 -16.71 -3.64 0.68
N GLY A 84 -17.15 -2.63 -0.06
CA GLY A 84 -16.35 -1.46 -0.41
C GLY A 84 -15.65 -1.57 -1.77
N THR A 85 -15.76 -2.70 -2.47
CA THR A 85 -15.44 -2.76 -3.90
C THR A 85 -16.35 -1.82 -4.69
N VAL A 86 -15.79 -0.97 -5.55
CA VAL A 86 -16.56 0.06 -6.26
C VAL A 86 -15.98 0.36 -7.64
N LEU A 87 -16.87 0.50 -8.62
CA LEU A 87 -16.59 1.17 -9.89
C LEU A 87 -17.24 2.55 -9.85
N GLU A 88 -16.42 3.60 -9.85
CA GLU A 88 -16.91 4.97 -9.77
C GLU A 88 -17.66 5.37 -11.05
N ASN A 89 -18.76 6.13 -10.90
CA ASN A 89 -19.55 6.66 -12.00
C ASN A 89 -19.10 8.06 -12.46
N LYS A 90 -17.93 8.51 -12.00
CA LYS A 90 -17.29 9.75 -12.42
C LYS A 90 -16.16 9.43 -13.39
N SER A 91 -16.19 10.08 -14.56
CA SER A 91 -15.03 10.18 -15.43
C SER A 91 -14.08 11.22 -14.88
N TYR A 92 -12.80 10.89 -14.77
CA TYR A 92 -11.76 11.80 -14.30
C TYR A 92 -10.99 12.37 -15.49
N TYR A 93 -11.27 13.63 -15.79
CA TYR A 93 -10.46 14.42 -16.73
C TYR A 93 -9.32 15.11 -15.99
N THR A 94 -8.37 15.66 -16.73
CA THR A 94 -7.22 16.38 -16.17
C THR A 94 -7.29 17.85 -16.61
N SER A 95 -7.28 18.75 -15.62
CA SER A 95 -7.21 20.20 -15.88
C SER A 95 -5.81 20.63 -16.34
N SER A 96 -5.67 21.89 -16.77
CA SER A 96 -4.38 22.46 -17.20
C SER A 96 -3.29 22.45 -16.12
N THR A 97 -3.65 22.31 -14.84
CA THR A 97 -2.70 22.22 -13.72
C THR A 97 -2.33 20.78 -13.37
N GLY A 98 -2.85 19.78 -14.10
CA GLY A 98 -2.67 18.36 -13.78
C GLY A 98 -3.63 17.84 -12.70
N ALA A 99 -4.54 18.66 -12.19
CA ALA A 99 -5.51 18.24 -11.19
C ALA A 99 -6.69 17.47 -11.81
N ASP A 100 -7.20 16.48 -11.07
CA ASP A 100 -8.37 15.69 -11.42
C ASP A 100 -9.66 16.52 -11.45
N VAL A 101 -10.46 16.34 -12.51
CA VAL A 101 -11.81 16.91 -12.65
C VAL A 101 -12.81 15.77 -12.85
N GLY A 102 -13.49 15.39 -11.76
CA GLY A 102 -14.48 14.32 -11.77
C GLY A 102 -15.84 14.78 -12.29
N VAL A 103 -16.30 14.18 -13.39
CA VAL A 103 -17.61 14.47 -14.00
C VAL A 103 -18.47 13.20 -13.96
N VAL A 104 -19.65 13.28 -13.34
CA VAL A 104 -20.61 12.17 -13.32
C VAL A 104 -21.08 11.87 -14.74
N VAL A 105 -20.88 10.63 -15.20
CA VAL A 105 -21.23 10.16 -16.56
C VAL A 105 -22.39 9.16 -16.58
N GLY A 106 -22.78 8.63 -15.43
CA GLY A 106 -23.82 7.61 -15.30
C GLY A 106 -24.30 7.46 -13.86
N ASP A 107 -25.19 6.52 -13.63
CA ASP A 107 -25.62 6.16 -12.28
C ASP A 107 -24.53 5.34 -11.56
N PRO A 108 -24.52 5.31 -10.21
CA PRO A 108 -23.61 4.45 -9.45
C PRO A 108 -23.69 2.99 -9.89
N ALA A 109 -22.54 2.34 -10.06
CA ALA A 109 -22.51 0.92 -10.39
C ALA A 109 -23.08 0.08 -9.24
N THR A 110 -23.92 -0.89 -9.56
CA THR A 110 -24.23 -1.98 -8.64
C THR A 110 -23.19 -3.09 -8.82
N VAL A 111 -22.52 -3.46 -7.73
CA VAL A 111 -21.60 -4.61 -7.73
C VAL A 111 -22.41 -5.88 -7.53
N ASN A 112 -22.39 -6.76 -8.53
CA ASN A 112 -23.09 -8.05 -8.53
C ASN A 112 -22.05 -9.17 -8.55
N GLY A 113 -21.76 -9.72 -7.37
CA GLY A 113 -20.74 -10.76 -7.21
C GLY A 113 -19.36 -10.24 -7.59
N ASN A 114 -18.81 -10.74 -8.69
CA ASN A 114 -17.49 -10.36 -9.19
C ASN A 114 -17.51 -9.27 -10.27
N SER A 115 -18.69 -8.72 -10.59
CA SER A 115 -18.87 -7.78 -11.70
C SER A 115 -19.43 -6.43 -11.24
N ALA A 116 -19.05 -5.36 -11.92
CA ALA A 116 -19.63 -4.03 -11.76
C ALA A 116 -19.75 -3.35 -13.13
N GLU A 117 -20.83 -2.61 -13.36
CA GLU A 117 -21.06 -1.87 -14.60
C GLU A 117 -21.60 -0.46 -14.31
N VAL A 118 -21.05 0.54 -14.99
CA VAL A 118 -21.63 1.88 -15.10
C VAL A 118 -22.23 2.02 -16.50
N LYS A 119 -23.54 2.28 -16.55
CA LYS A 119 -24.25 2.68 -17.77
C LYS A 119 -24.23 4.19 -17.88
N PHE A 120 -23.83 4.68 -19.04
CA PHE A 120 -23.65 6.11 -19.27
C PHE A 120 -25.02 6.76 -19.53
N THR A 121 -25.31 7.81 -18.77
CA THR A 121 -26.52 8.64 -18.93
C THR A 121 -26.19 9.99 -19.57
N LYS A 122 -24.90 10.27 -19.78
CA LYS A 122 -24.41 11.44 -20.49
C LYS A 122 -23.56 11.03 -21.69
N ASP A 123 -23.81 11.71 -22.80
CA ASP A 123 -23.02 11.54 -24.01
C ASP A 123 -21.57 11.97 -23.77
N THR A 124 -20.66 11.03 -23.96
CA THR A 124 -19.23 11.29 -24.05
C THR A 124 -18.58 10.31 -25.00
N SER A 125 -17.53 10.76 -25.68
CA SER A 125 -16.72 9.93 -26.57
C SER A 125 -15.43 9.44 -25.90
N ALA A 126 -15.13 9.91 -24.69
CA ALA A 126 -13.98 9.46 -23.90
C ALA A 126 -14.30 9.48 -22.40
N SER A 127 -13.82 8.49 -21.66
CA SER A 127 -14.02 8.41 -20.21
C SER A 127 -12.89 7.65 -19.55
N THR A 128 -12.52 8.07 -18.33
CA THR A 128 -11.62 7.32 -17.45
C THR A 128 -12.32 7.08 -16.12
N LEU A 129 -12.76 5.85 -15.88
CA LEU A 129 -13.39 5.46 -14.61
C LEU A 129 -12.34 4.84 -13.68
N ARG A 130 -12.57 5.00 -12.37
CA ARG A 130 -11.74 4.40 -11.32
C ARG A 130 -12.43 3.17 -10.75
N TYR A 131 -11.68 2.09 -10.63
CA TYR A 131 -12.14 0.87 -9.99
C TYR A 131 -11.26 0.58 -8.78
N SER A 132 -11.88 0.42 -7.62
CA SER A 132 -11.23 0.04 -6.37
C SER A 132 -11.74 -1.33 -5.95
N TYR A 133 -10.89 -2.34 -6.08
CA TYR A 133 -11.16 -3.71 -5.66
C TYR A 133 -10.76 -3.93 -4.21
N LYS A 134 -11.71 -4.15 -3.32
CA LYS A 134 -11.42 -4.52 -1.93
C LYS A 134 -11.02 -5.99 -1.88
N ILE A 135 -9.78 -6.27 -1.49
CA ILE A 135 -9.21 -7.63 -1.52
C ILE A 135 -9.89 -8.48 -0.43
N PRO A 136 -10.59 -9.56 -0.80
CA PRO A 136 -11.31 -10.40 0.13
C PRO A 136 -10.40 -11.42 0.82
N ALA A 137 -10.84 -11.92 1.98
CA ALA A 137 -10.15 -13.01 2.67
C ALA A 137 -9.99 -14.26 1.78
N ALA A 138 -10.97 -14.54 0.92
CA ALA A 138 -10.96 -15.67 -0.01
C ALA A 138 -9.85 -15.60 -1.10
N ALA A 139 -9.27 -14.42 -1.32
CA ALA A 139 -8.20 -14.20 -2.29
C ALA A 139 -6.79 -14.36 -1.69
N LYS A 140 -6.67 -14.50 -0.35
CA LYS A 140 -5.39 -14.63 0.35
C LYS A 140 -4.53 -15.75 -0.25
N GLY A 141 -3.27 -15.45 -0.57
CA GLY A 141 -2.31 -16.40 -1.16
C GLY A 141 -2.63 -16.84 -2.60
N LYS A 142 -3.63 -16.23 -3.25
CA LYS A 142 -4.02 -16.53 -4.64
C LYS A 142 -3.61 -15.40 -5.57
N SER A 143 -3.96 -15.54 -6.85
CA SER A 143 -3.87 -14.45 -7.82
C SER A 143 -5.25 -13.99 -8.26
N VAL A 144 -5.40 -12.70 -8.53
CA VAL A 144 -6.63 -12.10 -9.06
C VAL A 144 -6.33 -11.46 -10.41
N THR A 145 -7.20 -11.68 -11.39
CA THR A 145 -7.20 -10.99 -12.67
C THR A 145 -8.49 -10.19 -12.83
N PHE A 146 -8.43 -9.14 -13.63
CA PHE A 146 -9.57 -8.28 -13.94
C PHE A 146 -9.75 -8.14 -15.45
N THR A 147 -10.99 -8.24 -15.91
CA THR A 147 -11.37 -7.99 -17.31
C THR A 147 -12.24 -6.74 -17.36
N PHE A 148 -11.73 -5.68 -17.98
CA PHE A 148 -12.45 -4.44 -18.19
C PHE A 148 -13.04 -4.44 -19.59
N ARG A 149 -14.25 -3.91 -19.74
CA ARG A 149 -14.98 -3.84 -21.00
C ARG A 149 -15.56 -2.45 -21.21
N ALA A 150 -15.57 -1.97 -22.44
CA ALA A 150 -16.27 -0.77 -22.85
C ALA A 150 -17.18 -1.06 -24.04
N ARG A 151 -18.34 -0.41 -24.08
CA ARG A 151 -19.29 -0.45 -25.20
C ARG A 151 -19.55 0.94 -25.73
N SER A 152 -19.82 1.04 -27.03
CA SER A 152 -20.20 2.29 -27.70
C SER A 152 -21.54 2.18 -28.42
N SER A 153 -22.11 3.35 -28.74
CA SER A 153 -23.42 3.51 -29.37
C SER A 153 -23.49 2.97 -30.81
N ASN A 154 -22.35 2.76 -31.46
CA ASN A 154 -22.25 2.11 -32.78
C ASN A 154 -22.17 0.57 -32.69
N GLY A 155 -22.36 -0.01 -31.50
CA GLY A 155 -22.38 -1.45 -31.27
C GLY A 155 -21.01 -2.09 -31.07
N GLN A 156 -19.90 -1.34 -31.12
CA GLN A 156 -18.58 -1.88 -30.82
C GLN A 156 -18.45 -2.19 -29.32
N GLU A 157 -17.75 -3.28 -29.03
CA GLU A 157 -17.33 -3.68 -27.68
C GLU A 157 -15.84 -4.01 -27.72
N ILE A 158 -15.11 -3.56 -26.71
CA ILE A 158 -13.69 -3.90 -26.53
C ILE A 158 -13.45 -4.34 -25.08
N ALA A 159 -12.52 -5.28 -24.90
CA ALA A 159 -12.16 -5.82 -23.61
C ALA A 159 -10.65 -5.81 -23.41
N LEU A 160 -10.20 -5.53 -22.18
CA LEU A 160 -8.80 -5.62 -21.77
C LEU A 160 -8.70 -6.41 -20.48
N LYS A 161 -7.92 -7.50 -20.52
CA LYS A 161 -7.64 -8.33 -19.36
C LYS A 161 -6.27 -7.96 -18.79
N THR A 162 -6.23 -7.75 -17.49
CA THR A 162 -4.98 -7.48 -16.75
C THR A 162 -4.15 -8.74 -16.58
N GLU A 163 -2.87 -8.56 -16.27
CA GLU A 163 -2.04 -9.64 -15.71
C GLU A 163 -2.60 -10.15 -14.37
N ALA A 164 -2.06 -11.27 -13.91
CA ALA A 164 -2.42 -11.84 -12.63
C ALA A 164 -1.70 -11.10 -11.49
N TYR A 165 -2.46 -10.50 -10.58
CA TYR A 165 -1.92 -9.85 -9.39
C TYR A 165 -1.89 -10.82 -8.21
N ALA A 166 -0.69 -11.12 -7.71
CA ALA A 166 -0.52 -11.95 -6.52
C ALA A 166 -1.06 -11.24 -5.27
N ILE A 167 -1.84 -11.96 -4.47
CA ILE A 167 -2.32 -11.53 -3.16
C ILE A 167 -1.46 -12.21 -2.10
N ARG A 168 -0.93 -11.40 -1.20
CA ARG A 168 0.02 -11.83 -0.18
C ARG A 168 -0.63 -12.69 0.90
N ASN A 169 0.20 -13.46 1.58
CA ASN A 169 -0.19 -14.33 2.70
C ASN A 169 -0.12 -13.59 4.04
N MET A 170 0.53 -12.43 4.10
CA MET A 170 0.50 -11.60 5.30
C MET A 170 -0.89 -11.03 5.57
N ASP A 171 -1.18 -10.81 6.85
CA ASP A 171 -2.29 -10.02 7.36
C ASP A 171 -1.78 -8.61 7.72
N MET A 172 -2.68 -7.63 7.70
CA MET A 172 -2.37 -6.27 8.10
C MET A 172 -3.46 -5.71 9.02
N ALA A 173 -3.04 -5.11 10.14
CA ALA A 173 -3.90 -4.40 11.06
C ALA A 173 -3.32 -3.01 11.33
N LEU A 174 -4.16 -1.98 11.26
CA LEU A 174 -3.73 -0.59 11.35
C LEU A 174 -4.22 0.04 12.67
N ASP A 175 -3.45 1.00 13.18
CA ASP A 175 -3.87 1.93 14.22
C ASP A 175 -4.36 1.27 15.53
N LEU A 176 -3.78 0.13 15.91
CA LEU A 176 -4.08 -0.58 17.15
C LEU A 176 -3.53 0.20 18.35
N ILE A 177 -4.36 0.46 19.35
CA ILE A 177 -4.00 1.28 20.51
C ILE A 177 -3.81 0.41 21.75
N GLY A 178 -2.58 0.39 22.27
CA GLY A 178 -2.23 -0.19 23.56
C GLY A 178 -2.12 0.89 24.63
N LYS A 179 -2.55 0.57 25.85
CA LYS A 179 -2.53 1.49 27.00
C LYS A 179 -2.00 0.81 28.26
N ASP A 180 -0.93 1.36 28.80
CA ASP A 180 -0.30 0.87 30.02
C ASP A 180 -1.27 0.93 31.22
N GLY A 181 -1.33 -0.17 31.97
CA GLY A 181 -2.30 -0.35 33.07
C GLY A 181 -3.74 -0.65 32.63
N ALA A 182 -4.02 -0.80 31.33
CA ALA A 182 -5.32 -1.15 30.80
C ALA A 182 -5.20 -2.29 29.76
N ALA A 183 -5.48 -2.01 28.47
CA ALA A 183 -5.26 -2.96 27.39
C ALA A 183 -3.79 -2.89 26.93
N CYS A 184 -2.89 -3.60 27.61
CA CYS A 184 -1.45 -3.58 27.36
C CYS A 184 -0.83 -4.93 26.96
N PHE A 185 -1.62 -5.98 26.80
CA PHE A 185 -1.12 -7.30 26.40
C PHE A 185 -1.42 -7.53 24.93
N PHE A 186 -0.42 -7.69 24.08
CA PHE A 186 -0.63 -7.85 22.64
C PHE A 186 -0.52 -9.31 22.23
N SER A 187 -1.48 -9.77 21.44
CA SER A 187 -1.41 -11.05 20.73
C SER A 187 -1.10 -10.81 19.26
N VAL A 188 0.00 -11.39 18.78
CA VAL A 188 0.33 -11.41 17.35
C VAL A 188 -0.66 -12.31 16.62
N ALA A 189 -1.08 -13.43 17.22
CA ALA A 189 -2.03 -14.37 16.62
C ALA A 189 -3.42 -13.77 16.37
N ASP A 190 -3.86 -12.83 17.19
CA ASP A 190 -5.17 -12.17 17.02
C ASP A 190 -5.05 -10.72 16.50
N LEU A 191 -3.84 -10.17 16.39
CA LEU A 191 -3.58 -8.76 16.06
C LEU A 191 -4.40 -7.79 16.94
N LYS A 192 -4.42 -8.06 18.25
CA LYS A 192 -5.29 -7.37 19.22
C LYS A 192 -4.57 -7.09 20.53
N TRP A 193 -4.92 -5.96 21.16
CA TRP A 193 -4.62 -5.66 22.56
C TRP A 193 -5.67 -6.25 23.51
N TYR A 194 -5.19 -6.87 24.57
CA TYR A 194 -5.92 -7.54 25.64
C TYR A 194 -5.75 -6.76 26.94
N THR A 195 -6.79 -6.74 27.76
CA THR A 195 -6.72 -6.36 29.17
C THR A 195 -6.06 -7.45 30.01
N ALA A 196 -5.68 -7.13 31.26
CA ALA A 196 -5.11 -8.13 32.18
C ALA A 196 -6.03 -9.35 32.40
N THR A 197 -7.34 -9.12 32.54
CA THR A 197 -8.32 -10.20 32.73
C THR A 197 -8.41 -11.10 31.50
N GLU A 198 -8.51 -10.51 30.30
CA GLU A 198 -8.57 -11.32 29.08
C GLU A 198 -7.24 -12.04 28.81
N ALA A 199 -6.10 -11.42 29.13
CA ALA A 199 -4.78 -12.03 29.02
C ALA A 199 -4.61 -13.23 29.96
N ALA A 200 -5.04 -13.11 31.22
CA ALA A 200 -5.03 -14.22 32.16
C ALA A 200 -5.95 -15.38 31.73
N ALA A 201 -7.03 -15.09 31.01
CA ALA A 201 -7.92 -16.10 30.42
C ALA A 201 -7.36 -16.73 29.13
N ASN A 202 -6.37 -16.10 28.49
CA ASN A 202 -5.77 -16.55 27.23
C ASN A 202 -4.23 -16.48 27.28
N PRO A 203 -3.58 -17.13 28.28
CA PRO A 203 -2.17 -16.90 28.58
C PRO A 203 -1.24 -17.26 27.42
N ASP A 204 -1.55 -18.31 26.67
CA ASP A 204 -0.71 -18.80 25.56
C ASP A 204 -0.74 -17.89 24.33
N LYS A 205 -1.67 -16.92 24.27
CA LYS A 205 -1.82 -16.01 23.13
C LYS A 205 -1.00 -14.72 23.24
N ILE A 206 -0.47 -14.42 24.41
CA ILE A 206 0.11 -13.10 24.69
C ILE A 206 1.59 -13.10 24.37
N ASP A 207 1.96 -12.30 23.37
CA ASP A 207 3.32 -12.26 22.85
C ASP A 207 4.10 -11.08 23.40
N LEU A 208 3.44 -9.94 23.63
CA LEU A 208 4.08 -8.71 24.11
C LEU A 208 3.26 -8.04 25.21
N ILE A 209 3.97 -7.28 26.03
CA ILE A 209 3.43 -6.42 27.08
C ILE A 209 3.94 -5.01 26.81
N TYR A 210 3.01 -4.07 26.72
CA TYR A 210 3.31 -2.66 26.58
C TYR A 210 3.42 -1.99 27.95
N LEU A 211 4.53 -1.29 28.17
CA LEU A 211 4.81 -0.57 29.40
C LEU A 211 5.32 0.84 29.09
N TYR A 212 4.91 1.83 29.90
CA TYR A 212 5.52 3.14 29.92
C TYR A 212 6.09 3.45 31.30
N ARG A 213 7.42 3.68 31.38
CA ARG A 213 8.09 3.97 32.65
C ARG A 213 9.03 5.16 32.51
N PRO A 214 8.73 6.31 33.14
CA PRO A 214 9.62 7.47 33.18
C PRO A 214 10.64 7.29 34.32
N LEU A 215 11.59 6.36 34.14
CA LEU A 215 12.61 6.10 35.15
C LEU A 215 13.64 7.24 35.18
N PRO A 216 14.11 7.67 36.36
CA PRO A 216 14.98 8.84 36.50
C PRO A 216 16.42 8.60 36.02
N THR A 217 16.90 7.36 36.07
CA THR A 217 18.31 7.01 35.83
C THR A 217 18.55 6.27 34.51
N VAL A 218 17.49 5.76 33.87
CA VAL A 218 17.56 5.01 32.62
C VAL A 218 16.42 5.41 31.69
N THR A 219 16.70 5.53 30.39
CA THR A 219 15.67 5.84 29.40
C THR A 219 14.89 4.58 29.03
N TYR A 220 13.94 4.18 29.89
CA TYR A 220 13.02 3.08 29.60
C TYR A 220 11.87 3.55 28.70
N ALA A 221 11.14 4.59 29.09
CA ALA A 221 10.05 5.21 28.31
C ALA A 221 9.02 4.18 27.80
N HIS A 222 8.58 4.28 26.54
CA HIS A 222 7.64 3.34 25.93
C HIS A 222 8.36 2.05 25.50
N SER A 223 7.84 0.90 25.91
CA SER A 223 8.51 -0.38 25.71
C SER A 223 7.54 -1.50 25.38
N LEU A 224 8.00 -2.44 24.55
CA LEU A 224 7.32 -3.70 24.27
C LEU A 224 8.24 -4.84 24.69
N VAL A 225 7.75 -5.72 25.56
CA VAL A 225 8.55 -6.82 26.12
C VAL A 225 7.78 -8.13 26.10
N ALA A 226 8.46 -9.26 25.96
CA ALA A 226 7.84 -10.56 26.09
C ALA A 226 7.51 -10.87 27.57
N PRO A 227 6.50 -11.70 27.85
CA PRO A 227 6.20 -12.14 29.22
C PRO A 227 7.38 -12.74 30.00
N THR A 228 8.29 -13.42 29.30
CA THR A 228 9.44 -14.12 29.92
C THR A 228 10.72 -13.29 29.97
N THR A 229 10.65 -12.01 29.62
CA THR A 229 11.82 -11.13 29.71
C THR A 229 12.35 -11.06 31.15
N ASP A 230 13.61 -10.68 31.30
CA ASP A 230 14.21 -10.48 32.62
C ASP A 230 13.40 -9.46 33.44
N ALA A 231 13.23 -9.72 34.74
CA ALA A 231 12.41 -8.89 35.62
C ALA A 231 12.85 -7.41 35.66
N SER A 232 14.12 -7.11 35.37
CA SER A 232 14.62 -5.74 35.22
C SER A 232 13.96 -4.96 34.08
N TYR A 233 13.41 -5.64 33.07
CA TYR A 233 12.64 -5.06 31.97
C TYR A 233 11.12 -4.98 32.25
N LEU A 234 10.67 -5.41 33.43
CA LEU A 234 9.29 -5.28 33.93
C LEU A 234 9.19 -4.40 35.19
N PRO A 235 9.82 -3.20 35.23
CA PRO A 235 9.92 -2.44 36.47
C PRO A 235 8.54 -1.99 36.95
N SER A 236 8.24 -2.25 38.23
CA SER A 236 6.95 -1.92 38.86
C SER A 236 5.76 -2.50 38.08
N PHE A 237 5.91 -3.70 37.50
CA PHE A 237 4.83 -4.41 36.83
C PHE A 237 4.72 -5.83 37.38
N THR A 238 3.50 -6.24 37.73
CA THR A 238 3.22 -7.60 38.17
C THR A 238 2.61 -8.37 37.02
N LEU A 239 3.31 -9.40 36.54
CA LEU A 239 2.86 -10.24 35.44
C LEU A 239 1.68 -11.13 35.90
N PRO A 240 0.56 -11.18 35.15
CA PRO A 240 -0.47 -12.19 35.38
C PRO A 240 0.08 -13.62 35.30
N VAL A 241 -0.47 -14.53 36.10
CA VAL A 241 -0.01 -15.93 36.15
C VAL A 241 -0.26 -16.62 34.81
N GLY A 242 0.69 -17.45 34.37
CA GLY A 242 0.56 -18.32 33.19
C GLY A 242 1.13 -17.75 31.89
N LEU A 243 1.45 -16.46 31.83
CA LEU A 243 2.05 -15.84 30.64
C LEU A 243 3.51 -16.27 30.50
N THR A 244 3.80 -17.12 29.51
CA THR A 244 5.11 -17.80 29.37
C THR A 244 5.74 -17.68 27.97
N ASN A 245 5.15 -16.90 27.07
CA ASN A 245 5.70 -16.76 25.73
C ASN A 245 7.05 -16.02 25.75
N LYS A 246 8.04 -16.59 25.07
CA LYS A 246 9.34 -15.96 24.78
C LYS A 246 9.38 -15.45 23.34
N THR A 247 8.69 -14.35 23.11
CA THR A 247 8.67 -13.67 21.81
C THR A 247 10.04 -13.05 21.53
N LYS A 248 10.57 -13.34 20.35
CA LYS A 248 11.84 -12.78 19.89
C LYS A 248 11.59 -11.44 19.22
N ILE A 249 12.41 -10.44 19.54
CA ILE A 249 12.21 -9.04 19.14
C ILE A 249 13.50 -8.48 18.56
N VAL A 250 13.42 -7.85 17.40
CA VAL A 250 14.53 -7.09 16.81
C VAL A 250 14.05 -5.70 16.46
N LYS A 251 14.58 -4.67 17.13
CA LYS A 251 14.27 -3.28 16.79
C LYS A 251 14.75 -2.92 15.40
N ALA A 252 13.95 -2.13 14.71
CA ALA A 252 14.26 -1.50 13.44
C ALA A 252 14.04 0.02 13.56
N TRP A 253 14.90 0.81 12.92
CA TRP A 253 14.83 2.28 12.98
C TRP A 253 14.51 2.94 11.63
N THR A 254 14.75 2.23 10.54
CA THR A 254 14.69 2.78 9.18
C THR A 254 13.61 2.13 8.30
N VAL A 255 12.89 1.13 8.81
CA VAL A 255 11.86 0.40 8.05
C VAL A 255 10.52 1.13 8.21
N ARG A 256 10.32 2.18 7.42
CA ARG A 256 9.05 2.91 7.39
C ARG A 256 8.16 2.29 6.33
N ASP A 257 7.40 1.26 6.71
CA ASP A 257 6.48 0.60 5.78
C ASP A 257 5.37 1.58 5.38
N GLN A 258 5.16 1.80 4.07
CA GLN A 258 4.23 2.79 3.56
C GLN A 258 2.78 2.49 3.95
N GLN A 259 2.38 1.22 3.93
CA GLN A 259 1.00 0.80 4.22
C GLN A 259 0.69 0.92 5.71
N LEU A 260 1.68 0.65 6.58
CA LEU A 260 1.56 0.80 8.04
C LEU A 260 1.71 2.25 8.51
N ALA A 261 2.64 3.00 7.93
CA ALA A 261 3.01 4.34 8.36
C ALA A 261 2.19 5.45 7.67
N ARG A 262 1.79 5.22 6.41
CA ARG A 262 1.16 6.21 5.51
C ARG A 262 2.00 7.49 5.33
N LEU A 263 3.33 7.34 5.40
CA LEU A 263 4.30 8.42 5.16
C LEU A 263 4.65 8.51 3.67
N GLN A 264 4.95 9.72 3.19
CA GLN A 264 5.22 10.00 1.77
C GLN A 264 6.43 9.23 1.21
N TYR A 265 7.52 9.13 1.97
CA TYR A 265 8.72 8.37 1.60
C TYR A 265 8.84 7.14 2.48
N SER A 266 8.75 5.95 1.88
CA SER A 266 8.57 4.70 2.61
C SER A 266 9.02 3.49 1.79
N VAL A 267 9.24 2.38 2.49
CA VAL A 267 9.49 1.04 1.92
C VAL A 267 8.23 0.18 2.04
N PHE A 268 8.24 -1.04 1.53
CA PHE A 268 7.17 -2.01 1.76
C PHE A 268 7.76 -3.29 2.32
N VAL A 269 7.24 -3.72 3.47
CA VAL A 269 7.46 -5.05 4.03
C VAL A 269 6.52 -6.02 3.32
N ASP A 270 7.08 -7.10 2.79
CA ASP A 270 6.36 -8.14 2.05
C ASP A 270 6.54 -9.53 2.71
N ASP A 271 5.84 -10.53 2.16
CA ASP A 271 5.89 -11.92 2.63
C ASP A 271 7.34 -12.43 2.73
N VAL A 272 8.19 -12.11 1.75
CA VAL A 272 9.59 -12.55 1.71
C VAL A 272 10.40 -11.97 2.87
N ASP A 273 10.20 -10.69 3.22
CA ASP A 273 10.93 -10.05 4.30
C ASP A 273 10.55 -10.66 5.65
N LEU A 274 9.25 -10.91 5.85
CA LEU A 274 8.74 -11.55 7.07
C LEU A 274 9.22 -12.99 7.18
N LYS A 275 9.33 -13.72 6.07
CA LYS A 275 9.78 -15.11 6.04
C LYS A 275 11.28 -15.23 6.31
N ASP A 276 12.09 -14.38 5.68
CA ASP A 276 13.55 -14.53 5.65
C ASP A 276 14.24 -13.80 6.82
N LYS A 277 13.49 -13.04 7.63
CA LYS A 277 14.03 -12.39 8.82
C LYS A 277 14.62 -13.40 9.80
N SER A 278 15.92 -13.28 10.07
CA SER A 278 16.59 -14.04 11.12
C SER A 278 16.32 -13.47 12.52
N PHE A 279 16.14 -14.38 13.49
CA PHE A 279 15.91 -14.12 14.91
C PHE A 279 16.88 -14.88 15.84
N ILE A 280 18.03 -15.32 15.34
CA ILE A 280 18.97 -16.16 16.11
C ILE A 280 19.42 -15.48 17.41
N ASP A 281 19.80 -14.19 17.34
CA ASP A 281 20.30 -13.42 18.49
C ASP A 281 19.30 -12.36 18.97
N ALA A 282 18.01 -12.58 18.70
CA ALA A 282 16.98 -11.61 19.04
C ALA A 282 16.74 -11.57 20.56
N PRO A 283 16.80 -10.38 21.20
CA PRO A 283 16.34 -10.23 22.58
C PRO A 283 14.83 -10.45 22.68
N ASP A 284 14.30 -10.50 23.89
CA ASP A 284 12.87 -10.61 24.17
C ASP A 284 12.26 -9.29 24.70
N PHE A 285 12.96 -8.18 24.50
CA PHE A 285 12.52 -6.85 24.91
C PHE A 285 12.91 -5.76 23.90
N ALA A 286 12.12 -4.68 23.90
CA ALA A 286 12.42 -3.46 23.20
C ALA A 286 11.99 -2.23 24.00
N ILE A 287 12.97 -1.56 24.62
CA ILE A 287 12.75 -0.33 25.40
C ILE A 287 12.94 0.96 24.61
N ASN A 288 12.49 2.11 25.11
CA ASN A 288 12.70 3.43 24.50
C ASN A 288 12.24 3.51 23.04
N LEU A 289 11.09 2.91 22.75
CA LEU A 289 10.41 3.04 21.48
C LEU A 289 9.85 4.45 21.34
N LYS A 290 9.96 4.98 20.12
CA LYS A 290 9.46 6.30 19.74
C LYS A 290 8.53 6.16 18.53
N ALA A 291 7.80 7.21 18.22
CA ALA A 291 7.14 7.30 16.92
C ALA A 291 8.15 7.01 15.80
N GLU A 292 7.68 6.30 14.76
CA GLU A 292 8.46 5.82 13.62
C GLU A 292 9.51 4.74 13.92
N SER A 293 9.55 4.22 15.16
CA SER A 293 10.31 3.00 15.45
C SER A 293 9.61 1.78 14.87
N GLY A 294 10.39 0.74 14.61
CA GLY A 294 9.93 -0.55 14.09
C GLY A 294 10.39 -1.72 14.95
N LEU A 295 9.69 -2.84 14.86
CA LEU A 295 10.08 -4.09 15.51
C LEU A 295 9.77 -5.26 14.60
N TRP A 296 10.74 -6.14 14.39
CA TRP A 296 10.51 -7.49 13.88
C TRP A 296 10.24 -8.42 15.06
N LEU A 297 9.25 -9.29 14.92
CA LEU A 297 8.84 -10.24 15.95
C LEU A 297 8.79 -11.65 15.38
N GLN A 298 9.13 -12.63 16.23
CA GLN A 298 8.78 -14.03 16.03
C GLN A 298 8.12 -14.54 17.31
N THR A 299 6.93 -15.13 17.18
CA THR A 299 6.19 -15.71 18.31
C THR A 299 6.97 -16.88 18.93
N ALA A 300 6.70 -17.17 20.20
CA ALA A 300 7.46 -18.17 20.96
C ALA A 300 7.44 -19.57 20.33
N ASP A 301 6.31 -19.95 19.72
CA ASP A 301 6.11 -21.20 18.98
C ASP A 301 6.68 -21.20 17.56
N GLY A 302 7.21 -20.06 17.11
CA GLY A 302 7.69 -19.82 15.76
C GLY A 302 6.59 -19.82 14.69
N LYS A 303 5.31 -19.75 15.08
CA LYS A 303 4.18 -19.82 14.14
C LYS A 303 4.02 -18.56 13.31
N TYR A 304 4.26 -17.39 13.90
CA TYR A 304 4.12 -16.12 13.22
C TYR A 304 5.41 -15.32 13.28
N ASN A 305 5.74 -14.72 12.14
CA ASN A 305 6.67 -13.58 12.08
C ASN A 305 5.85 -12.32 11.82
N ALA A 306 6.22 -11.21 12.45
CA ALA A 306 5.52 -9.94 12.29
C ALA A 306 6.48 -8.75 12.20
N TYR A 307 6.01 -7.70 11.56
CA TYR A 307 6.61 -6.38 11.60
C TYR A 307 5.62 -5.40 12.23
N VAL A 308 6.05 -4.74 13.31
CA VAL A 308 5.30 -3.73 14.04
C VAL A 308 5.91 -2.37 13.75
N PHE A 309 5.07 -1.43 13.32
CA PHE A 309 5.43 -0.03 13.18
C PHE A 309 4.77 0.79 14.29
N VAL A 310 5.55 1.63 14.97
CA VAL A 310 5.05 2.52 16.02
C VAL A 310 4.59 3.83 15.38
N ASN A 311 3.27 3.97 15.16
CA ASN A 311 2.69 5.17 14.55
C ASN A 311 2.82 6.40 15.45
N SER A 312 2.55 6.26 16.76
CA SER A 312 2.64 7.36 17.71
C SER A 312 2.76 6.84 19.15
N VAL A 313 3.30 7.68 20.02
CA VAL A 313 3.37 7.42 21.47
C VAL A 313 2.93 8.67 22.25
N ASN A 314 2.32 8.48 23.41
CA ASN A 314 1.88 9.57 24.28
C ASN A 314 2.24 9.30 25.74
N ASN A 315 3.12 10.14 26.30
CA ASN A 315 3.60 10.03 27.68
C ASN A 315 2.50 10.31 28.72
N THR A 316 1.56 11.20 28.41
CA THR A 316 0.51 11.65 29.35
C THR A 316 -0.59 10.62 29.48
N THR A 317 -1.12 10.15 28.35
CA THR A 317 -2.16 9.10 28.33
C THR A 317 -1.57 7.70 28.46
N LYS A 318 -0.24 7.57 28.39
CA LYS A 318 0.53 6.32 28.41
C LYS A 318 0.09 5.36 27.31
N GLU A 319 -0.15 5.89 26.12
CA GLU A 319 -0.66 5.13 24.98
C GLU A 319 0.41 4.95 23.90
N MET A 320 0.36 3.81 23.23
CA MET A 320 1.12 3.53 22.02
C MET A 320 0.15 3.10 20.93
N LYS A 321 0.26 3.73 19.76
CA LYS A 321 -0.44 3.32 18.55
C LYS A 321 0.52 2.56 17.65
N ILE A 322 0.16 1.34 17.27
CA ILE A 322 0.94 0.50 16.39
C ILE A 322 0.12 0.02 15.19
N SER A 323 0.81 -0.26 14.09
CA SER A 323 0.27 -0.95 12.94
C SER A 323 1.16 -2.14 12.63
N VAL A 324 0.56 -3.26 12.22
CA VAL A 324 1.24 -4.56 12.20
C VAL A 324 0.99 -5.26 10.87
N LYS A 325 2.05 -5.79 10.27
CA LYS A 325 1.98 -6.86 9.28
C LYS A 325 2.42 -8.17 9.91
N ARG A 326 1.73 -9.27 9.61
CA ARG A 326 2.05 -10.58 10.18
C ARG A 326 1.92 -11.67 9.12
N LEU A 327 2.91 -12.56 9.07
CA LEU A 327 2.89 -13.76 8.25
C LEU A 327 2.89 -15.01 9.14
N GLN A 328 2.03 -15.97 8.81
CA GLN A 328 2.12 -17.31 9.38
C GLN A 328 3.22 -18.09 8.64
N VAL A 329 4.24 -18.56 9.36
CA VAL A 329 5.41 -19.22 8.78
C VAL A 329 5.50 -20.73 9.10
N LYS A 330 4.65 -21.21 10.03
CA LYS A 330 4.50 -22.62 10.39
C LYS A 330 3.02 -23.01 10.46
#